data_AF-E7RIZ1-F1
#
_entry.id   AF-E7RIZ1-F1
#
_cell.length_a   1.000
_cell.length_b   1.000
_cell.length_c   1.000
_cell.angle_alpha   90.00
_cell.angle_beta   90.00
_cell.angle_gamma   90.00
#
_symmetry.space_group_name_H-M   'P 1'
#
loop_
_entity.id
_entity.type
_entity.pdbx_description
1 polymer ?
#
loop_
_entity_poly.entity_id
_entity_poly.type
_entity_poly.pdbx_seq_one_letter_code
_entity_poly.pdbx_strand_id
1 'polypeptide(L)'
;MSDSKPIMYAFLKQTRELYEKAQHINARMEDNEEGIVESLESLFTLRQDTIRQLETFMKQRNFRWTEEEHTIIEQLREIEHKLQPLINGLHQSFFTQITRITQTKEISKKYGGAYQTVATAGSFIDKRN
;
A
#
# COMPACT_ATOMS: atom_id res chain seq x y z
N MET A 1 -16.53 -34.48 2.31
CA MET A 1 -15.12 -34.05 2.34
C MET A 1 -15.12 -32.58 2.07
N SER A 2 -14.54 -31.75 2.95
CA SER A 2 -14.40 -30.33 2.67
C SER A 2 -13.38 -30.20 1.52
N ASP A 3 -13.70 -29.43 0.49
CA ASP A 3 -12.85 -29.26 -0.69
C ASP A 3 -12.04 -27.97 -0.52
N SER A 4 -10.71 -28.03 -0.56
CA SER A 4 -9.82 -26.86 -0.48
C SER A 4 -9.75 -26.10 -1.79
N LYS A 5 -10.18 -26.69 -2.91
CA LYS A 5 -10.07 -26.08 -4.23
C LYS A 5 -10.73 -24.71 -4.35
N PRO A 6 -11.97 -24.48 -3.86
CA PRO A 6 -12.58 -23.16 -3.95
C PRO A 6 -11.76 -22.09 -3.21
N ILE A 7 -11.18 -22.45 -2.06
CA ILE A 7 -10.35 -21.55 -1.24
C ILE A 7 -9.03 -21.26 -1.97
N MET A 8 -8.42 -22.28 -2.58
CA MET A 8 -7.19 -22.15 -3.38
C MET A 8 -7.39 -21.28 -4.63
N TYR A 9 -8.50 -21.45 -5.36
CA TYR A 9 -8.83 -20.61 -6.50
C TYR A 9 -9.14 -19.16 -6.09
N ALA A 10 -9.84 -18.96 -4.98
CA ALA A 10 -10.08 -17.64 -4.44
C ALA A 10 -8.75 -16.94 -4.10
N PHE A 11 -7.83 -17.67 -3.45
CA PHE A 11 -6.51 -17.15 -3.09
C PHE A 11 -5.67 -16.78 -4.32
N LEU A 12 -5.67 -17.62 -5.35
CA LEU A 12 -5.00 -17.34 -6.62
C LEU A 12 -5.60 -16.10 -7.31
N LYS A 13 -6.92 -16.00 -7.37
CA LYS A 13 -7.60 -14.85 -7.98
C LYS A 13 -7.24 -13.55 -7.26
N GLN A 14 -7.35 -13.53 -5.93
CA GLN A 14 -7.01 -12.36 -5.11
C GLN A 14 -5.55 -11.96 -5.28
N THR A 15 -4.64 -12.92 -5.36
CA THR A 15 -3.21 -12.67 -5.54
C THR A 15 -2.90 -12.09 -6.93
N ARG A 16 -3.59 -12.54 -7.97
CA ARG A 16 -3.50 -11.94 -9.32
C ARG A 16 -4.07 -10.52 -9.35
N GLU A 17 -5.24 -10.30 -8.77
CA GLU A 17 -5.88 -8.98 -8.73
C GLU A 17 -5.02 -7.97 -7.95
N LEU A 18 -4.41 -8.42 -6.85
CA LEU A 18 -3.45 -7.63 -6.07
C LEU A 18 -2.21 -7.27 -6.90
N TYR A 19 -1.68 -8.24 -7.66
CA TYR A 19 -0.55 -8.02 -8.56
C TYR A 19 -0.89 -7.02 -9.68
N GLU A 20 -2.00 -7.22 -10.38
CA GLU A 20 -2.45 -6.32 -11.44
C GLU A 20 -2.61 -4.89 -10.91
N LYS A 21 -3.30 -4.70 -9.77
CA LYS A 21 -3.43 -3.37 -9.16
C LYS A 21 -2.10 -2.77 -8.74
N ALA A 22 -1.22 -3.56 -8.11
CA ALA A 22 0.10 -3.08 -7.68
C ALA A 22 0.97 -2.61 -8.87
N GLN A 23 0.80 -3.19 -10.06
CA GLN A 23 1.49 -2.74 -11.27
C GLN A 23 1.03 -1.36 -11.78
N HIS A 24 -0.19 -0.95 -11.45
CA HIS A 24 -0.79 0.29 -11.92
C HIS A 24 -0.69 1.45 -10.92
N ILE A 25 -0.22 1.19 -9.69
CA ILE A 25 -0.03 2.25 -8.71
C ILE A 25 1.27 3.01 -9.02
N ASN A 26 1.12 4.31 -9.22
CA ASN A 26 2.22 5.22 -9.43
C ASN A 26 2.99 5.46 -8.12
N ALA A 27 4.31 5.60 -8.23
CA ALA A 27 5.17 5.88 -7.08
C ALA A 27 4.81 7.22 -6.40
N ARG A 28 4.33 8.21 -7.16
CA ARG A 28 3.84 9.48 -6.64
C ARG A 28 2.37 9.38 -6.26
N MET A 29 2.04 9.79 -5.04
CA MET A 29 0.66 9.64 -4.53
C MET A 29 -0.35 10.48 -5.33
N GLU A 30 0.07 11.65 -5.85
CA GLU A 30 -0.79 12.56 -6.63
C GLU A 30 -1.14 12.06 -8.04
N ASP A 31 -0.36 11.12 -8.58
CA ASP A 31 -0.57 10.55 -9.92
C ASP A 31 -1.51 9.34 -9.89
N ASN A 32 -2.07 9.01 -8.72
CA ASN A 32 -2.94 7.87 -8.52
C ASN A 32 -4.42 8.28 -8.45
N GLU A 33 -5.30 7.40 -8.92
CA GLU A 33 -6.74 7.56 -8.72
C GLU A 33 -7.10 7.50 -7.24
N GLU A 34 -8.08 8.32 -6.84
CA GLU A 34 -8.62 8.31 -5.48
C GLU A 34 -9.18 6.92 -5.14
N GLY A 35 -8.87 6.40 -3.94
CA GLY A 35 -9.32 5.09 -3.51
C GLY A 35 -8.44 3.91 -3.96
N ILE A 36 -7.40 4.11 -4.78
CA ILE A 36 -6.58 3.00 -5.29
C ILE A 36 -5.85 2.26 -4.15
N VAL A 37 -5.36 3.01 -3.16
CA VAL A 37 -4.61 2.47 -2.02
C VAL A 37 -5.53 1.72 -1.06
N GLU A 38 -6.71 2.26 -0.80
CA GLU A 38 -7.78 1.65 -0.01
C GLU A 38 -8.29 0.36 -0.67
N SER A 39 -8.38 0.35 -2.01
CA SER A 39 -8.71 -0.86 -2.77
C SER A 39 -7.64 -1.94 -2.61
N LEU A 40 -6.37 -1.55 -2.56
CA LEU A 40 -5.24 -2.46 -2.35
C LEU A 40 -5.28 -3.05 -0.92
N GLU A 41 -5.51 -2.21 0.09
CA GLU A 41 -5.66 -2.64 1.49
C GLU A 41 -6.83 -3.61 1.68
N SER A 42 -7.96 -3.34 1.02
CA SER A 42 -9.13 -4.23 1.03
C SER A 42 -8.79 -5.63 0.49
N LEU A 43 -8.00 -5.69 -0.60
CA LEU A 43 -7.54 -6.96 -1.16
C LEU A 43 -6.56 -7.70 -0.25
N PHE A 44 -5.66 -6.98 0.44
CA PHE A 44 -4.79 -7.59 1.45
C PHE A 44 -5.58 -8.23 2.57
N THR A 45 -6.62 -7.55 3.06
CA THR A 45 -7.50 -8.05 4.13
C THR A 45 -8.23 -9.32 3.68
N LEU A 46 -8.85 -9.29 2.50
CA LEU A 46 -9.56 -10.44 1.94
C LEU A 46 -8.62 -11.64 1.71
N ARG A 47 -7.40 -11.37 1.23
CA ARG A 47 -6.36 -12.39 1.05
C ARG A 47 -5.94 -13.00 2.39
N GLN A 48 -5.80 -12.20 3.44
CA GLN A 48 -5.47 -12.69 4.78
C GLN A 48 -6.56 -13.60 5.36
N ASP A 49 -7.83 -13.26 5.16
CA ASP A 49 -8.94 -14.13 5.58
C ASP A 49 -8.96 -15.46 4.84
N THR A 50 -8.63 -15.44 3.55
CA THR A 50 -8.51 -16.66 2.73
C THR A 50 -7.34 -17.53 3.21
N ILE A 51 -6.21 -16.93 3.60
CA ILE A 51 -5.08 -17.65 4.22
C ILE A 51 -5.52 -18.31 5.53
N ARG A 52 -6.25 -17.61 6.40
CA ARG A 52 -6.75 -18.20 7.66
C ARG A 52 -7.66 -19.40 7.41
N GLN A 53 -8.49 -19.34 6.38
CA GLN A 53 -9.32 -20.46 5.95
C GLN A 53 -8.46 -21.65 5.47
N LEU A 54 -7.44 -21.41 4.65
CA LEU A 54 -6.49 -22.44 4.23
C LEU A 54 -5.74 -23.05 5.42
N GLU A 55 -5.23 -22.25 6.34
CA GLU A 55 -4.56 -22.74 7.57
C GLU A 55 -5.48 -23.64 8.40
N THR A 56 -6.77 -23.31 8.47
CA THR A 56 -7.77 -24.10 9.18
C THR A 56 -8.03 -25.42 8.45
N PHE A 57 -8.10 -25.38 7.12
CA PHE A 57 -8.24 -26.57 6.29
C PHE A 57 -7.05 -27.51 6.40
N MET A 58 -5.83 -26.98 6.37
CA MET A 58 -4.59 -27.75 6.46
C MET A 58 -4.43 -28.51 7.79
N LYS A 59 -5.14 -28.10 8.85
CA LYS A 59 -5.17 -28.79 10.15
C LYS A 59 -6.05 -30.04 10.17
N GLN A 60 -6.79 -30.32 9.10
CA GLN A 60 -7.62 -31.52 9.01
C GLN A 60 -6.77 -32.79 8.95
N ARG A 61 -7.26 -33.87 9.58
CA ARG A 61 -6.57 -35.17 9.60
C ARG A 61 -6.46 -35.72 8.17
N ASN A 62 -5.27 -36.18 7.79
CA ASN A 62 -4.93 -36.69 6.45
C ASN A 62 -4.96 -35.65 5.32
N PHE A 63 -4.79 -34.36 5.64
CA PHE A 63 -4.62 -33.33 4.63
C PHE A 63 -3.45 -33.64 3.68
N ARG A 64 -3.73 -33.58 2.36
CA ARG A 64 -2.75 -33.68 1.29
C ARG A 64 -3.22 -32.80 0.14
N TRP A 65 -2.30 -32.05 -0.45
CA TRP A 65 -2.55 -31.34 -1.69
C TRP A 65 -2.72 -32.32 -2.85
N THR A 66 -3.65 -32.00 -3.72
CA THR A 66 -3.80 -32.64 -5.03
C THR A 66 -2.80 -32.05 -6.03
N GLU A 67 -2.58 -32.72 -7.17
CA GLU A 67 -1.69 -32.22 -8.25
C GLU A 67 -2.15 -30.85 -8.79
N GLU A 68 -3.46 -30.65 -8.89
CA GLU A 68 -4.07 -29.38 -9.28
C GLU A 68 -3.75 -28.28 -8.27
N GLU A 69 -3.87 -28.55 -6.97
CA GLU A 69 -3.54 -27.58 -5.93
C GLU A 69 -2.04 -27.29 -5.87
N HIS A 70 -1.18 -28.28 -6.11
CA HIS A 70 0.26 -28.04 -6.31
C HIS A 70 0.53 -27.10 -7.47
N THR A 71 -0.19 -27.25 -8.58
CA THR A 71 -0.08 -26.35 -9.73
C THR A 71 -0.51 -24.92 -9.38
N ILE A 72 -1.55 -24.77 -8.56
CA ILE A 72 -1.99 -23.46 -8.05
C ILE A 72 -0.93 -22.85 -7.11
N ILE A 73 -0.32 -23.66 -6.23
CA ILE A 73 0.75 -23.21 -5.32
C ILE A 73 1.94 -22.67 -6.11
N GLU A 74 2.36 -23.34 -7.17
CA GLU A 74 3.49 -22.85 -7.99
C GLU A 74 3.14 -21.53 -8.68
N GLN A 75 1.93 -21.38 -9.23
CA GLN A 75 1.48 -20.09 -9.78
C GLN A 75 1.46 -18.98 -8.73
N LEU A 76 0.99 -19.28 -7.52
CA LEU A 76 1.02 -18.34 -6.40
C LEU A 76 2.46 -17.91 -6.10
N ARG A 77 3.40 -18.84 -6.01
CA ARG A 77 4.82 -18.53 -5.75
C ARG A 77 5.42 -17.61 -6.81
N GLU A 78 5.13 -17.86 -8.09
CA GLU A 78 5.60 -17.01 -9.18
C GLU A 78 5.05 -15.58 -9.09
N ILE A 79 3.77 -15.43 -8.79
CA ILE A 79 3.14 -14.10 -8.67
C ILE A 79 3.67 -13.38 -7.44
N GLU A 80 3.76 -14.05 -6.29
CA GLU A 80 4.29 -13.47 -5.05
C GLU A 80 5.73 -12.96 -5.22
N HIS A 81 6.57 -13.71 -5.93
CA HIS A 81 7.93 -13.27 -6.23
C HIS A 81 7.97 -11.96 -7.03
N LYS A 82 7.03 -11.76 -7.96
CA LYS A 82 6.90 -10.52 -8.74
C LYS A 82 6.20 -9.41 -7.96
N LEU A 83 5.29 -9.74 -7.06
CA LEU A 83 4.53 -8.80 -6.25
C LEU A 83 5.38 -8.16 -5.16
N GLN A 84 6.24 -8.94 -4.50
CA GLN A 84 7.06 -8.48 -3.38
C GLN A 84 7.88 -7.21 -3.68
N PRO A 85 8.61 -7.08 -4.80
CA PRO A 85 9.33 -5.84 -5.11
C PRO A 85 8.39 -4.65 -5.35
N LEU A 86 7.21 -4.86 -5.95
CA LEU A 86 6.24 -3.79 -6.19
C LEU A 86 5.71 -3.22 -4.88
N ILE A 87 5.26 -4.08 -3.97
CA ILE A 87 4.72 -3.66 -2.66
C ILE A 87 5.80 -2.97 -1.83
N ASN A 88 7.02 -3.51 -1.81
CA ASN A 88 8.14 -2.88 -1.11
C ASN A 88 8.46 -1.49 -1.70
N GLY A 89 8.45 -1.36 -3.02
CA GLY A 89 8.68 -0.08 -3.71
C GLY A 89 7.61 0.96 -3.40
N LEU A 90 6.34 0.57 -3.40
CA LEU A 90 5.22 1.44 -3.04
C LEU A 90 5.33 1.91 -1.60
N HIS A 91 5.57 0.99 -0.66
CA HIS A 91 5.74 1.33 0.76
C HIS A 91 6.85 2.36 0.98
N GLN A 92 8.03 2.14 0.38
CA GLN A 92 9.16 3.08 0.49
C GLN A 92 8.85 4.44 -0.12
N SER A 93 8.20 4.46 -1.28
CA SER A 93 7.86 5.69 -2.00
C SER A 93 6.86 6.53 -1.22
N PHE A 94 5.80 5.92 -0.70
CA PHE A 94 4.76 6.61 0.07
C PHE A 94 5.29 7.06 1.43
N PHE A 95 6.05 6.21 2.13
CA PHE A 95 6.70 6.58 3.38
C PHE A 95 7.62 7.80 3.24
N THR A 96 8.42 7.83 2.16
CA THR A 96 9.31 8.96 1.86
C THR A 96 8.52 10.25 1.60
N GLN A 97 7.42 10.17 0.85
CA GLN A 97 6.57 11.33 0.56
C GLN A 97 5.89 11.88 1.81
N ILE A 98 5.30 11.01 2.65
CA ILE A 98 4.70 11.40 3.94
C ILE A 98 5.74 12.06 4.85
N THR A 99 6.95 11.49 4.92
CA THR A 99 8.06 12.06 5.69
C THR A 99 8.42 13.46 5.21
N ARG A 100 8.54 13.65 3.90
CA ARG A 100 8.80 14.97 3.30
C ARG A 100 7.71 15.97 3.63
N ILE A 101 6.43 15.60 3.46
CA ILE A 101 5.28 16.45 3.80
C ILE A 101 5.32 16.87 5.28
N THR A 102 5.62 15.92 6.16
CA THR A 102 5.71 16.18 7.62
C THR A 102 6.86 17.13 7.93
N GLN A 103 8.04 16.89 7.37
CA GLN A 103 9.21 17.76 7.54
C GLN A 103 8.96 19.17 7.00
N THR A 104 8.36 19.30 5.82
CA THR A 104 8.00 20.60 5.24
C THR A 104 6.98 21.34 6.10
N LYS A 105 5.98 20.64 6.66
CA LYS A 105 5.02 21.23 7.61
C LYS A 105 5.69 21.71 8.90
N GLU A 106 6.63 20.95 9.44
CA GLU A 106 7.38 21.35 10.65
C GLU A 106 8.32 22.53 10.37
N ILE A 107 8.99 22.55 9.23
CA ILE A 107 9.80 23.70 8.76
C ILE A 107 8.90 24.92 8.55
N SER A 108 7.76 24.78 7.87
CA SER A 108 6.84 25.90 7.65
C SER A 108 6.26 26.45 8.95
N LYS A 109 6.02 25.62 9.96
CA LYS A 109 5.64 26.08 11.32
C LYS A 109 6.80 26.80 12.01
N LYS A 110 8.01 26.24 11.95
CA LYS A 110 9.21 26.79 12.60
C LYS A 110 9.63 28.14 12.02
N TYR A 111 9.50 28.33 10.70
CA TYR A 111 9.85 29.58 10.02
C TYR A 111 8.64 30.48 9.73
N GLY A 112 7.40 29.97 9.78
CA GLY A 112 6.19 30.79 9.64
C GLY A 112 6.06 31.85 10.74
N GLY A 113 6.48 31.53 11.96
CA GLY A 113 6.61 32.51 13.05
C GLY A 113 7.80 33.46 12.90
N ALA A 114 8.84 33.09 12.15
CA ALA A 114 10.02 33.93 11.91
C ALA A 114 9.79 34.97 10.79
N TYR A 115 8.84 34.71 9.88
CA TYR A 115 8.43 35.65 8.84
C TYR A 115 7.15 36.45 9.18
N GLN A 116 6.36 36.03 10.19
CA GLN A 116 5.22 36.83 10.69
C GLN A 116 5.64 38.07 11.50
N THR A 117 6.87 38.13 12.01
CA THR A 117 7.38 39.28 12.79
C THR A 117 8.11 40.34 11.97
N VAL A 118 8.17 40.22 10.63
CA VAL A 118 8.72 41.27 9.74
C VAL A 118 7.60 42.03 9.02
N ALA A 119 6.49 42.26 9.70
CA ALA A 119 5.37 43.05 9.18
C ALA A 119 4.91 44.11 10.20
N THR A 120 5.83 44.90 10.77
CA THR A 120 5.53 46.24 11.35
C THR A 120 6.82 46.98 11.74
N ALA A 121 7.60 47.42 10.76
CA ALA A 121 8.54 48.53 10.96
C ALA A 121 8.73 49.34 9.67
N GLY A 122 7.65 49.50 8.90
CA GLY A 122 7.56 50.57 7.90
C GLY A 122 7.25 51.88 8.62
N SER A 123 8.24 52.43 9.33
CA SER A 123 8.18 53.81 9.82
C SER A 123 8.14 54.72 8.59
N PHE A 124 6.96 55.26 8.29
CA PHE A 124 6.80 56.33 7.32
C PHE A 124 7.63 57.53 7.80
N ILE A 125 8.81 57.71 7.20
CA ILE A 125 9.48 59.01 7.24
C ILE A 125 8.69 59.90 6.29
N ASP A 126 7.78 60.71 6.86
CA ASP A 126 7.25 61.87 6.18
C ASP A 126 8.36 62.94 6.11
N LYS A 127 8.89 63.15 4.91
CA LYS A 127 9.72 64.31 4.57
C LYS A 127 9.17 64.90 3.29
N ARG A 128 8.23 65.84 3.41
CA ARG A 128 7.96 66.84 2.36
C ARG A 128 7.65 68.20 2.99
N ASN A 129 8.64 69.10 2.81
CA ASN A 129 8.64 70.57 2.75
C ASN A 129 7.67 71.38 3.60
#